data_AF-A0A536U241-F1
#
_entry.id   AF-A0A536U241-F1
#
_cell.length_a   1.000
_cell.length_b   1.000
_cell.length_c   1.000
_cell.angle_alpha   90.00
_cell.angle_beta   90.00
_cell.angle_gamma   90.00
#
_symmetry.space_group_name_H-M   'P 1'
#
loop_
_entity.id
_entity.type
_entity.pdbx_description
1 polymer ?
#
loop_
_entity_poly.entity_id
_entity_poly.type
_entity_poly.pdbx_seq_one_letter_code
_entity_poly.pdbx_strand_id
1 'polypeptide(L)'
;MNIWRISNHRDLAGAGGLRAGGRWHSPGRAIIYCAEHPASALLEILAHLDVANLAALPDGYQLLEIDVPDAVEIESLPTHAL
;
A
#
# COMPACT_ATOMS: atom_id res chain seq x y z
N MET A 1 -14.28 -2.75 -7.81
CA MET A 1 -13.19 -3.77 -7.74
C MET A 1 -12.56 -3.74 -6.35
N ASN A 2 -11.97 -4.85 -5.86
CA ASN A 2 -11.38 -4.87 -4.51
C ASN A 2 -9.85 -4.74 -4.59
N ILE A 3 -9.30 -3.84 -3.77
CA ILE A 3 -7.86 -3.68 -3.56
C ILE A 3 -7.52 -3.90 -2.09
N TRP A 4 -6.25 -4.21 -1.84
CA TRP A 4 -5.79 -4.71 -0.56
C TRP A 4 -4.64 -3.89 -0.03
N ARG A 5 -4.66 -3.59 1.27
CA ARG A 5 -3.59 -2.87 1.96
C ARG A 5 -3.23 -3.54 3.27
N ILE A 6 -1.93 -3.67 3.55
CA ILE A 6 -1.42 -4.09 4.84
C ILE A 6 -0.74 -2.91 5.52
N SER A 7 -1.22 -2.51 6.71
CA SER A 7 -0.56 -1.47 7.50
C SER A 7 -1.02 -1.45 8.97
N ASN A 8 -0.33 -0.66 9.80
CA ASN A 8 -0.75 -0.32 11.17
C ASN A 8 -1.97 0.63 11.24
N HIS A 9 -2.54 1.05 10.10
CA HIS A 9 -3.60 2.06 10.03
C HIS A 9 -4.89 1.48 9.45
N ARG A 10 -6.02 1.82 10.09
CA ARG A 10 -7.38 1.34 9.73
C ARG A 10 -8.13 2.24 8.77
N ASP A 11 -7.61 3.44 8.53
CA ASP A 11 -8.20 4.45 7.67
C ASP A 11 -7.48 4.54 6.32
N LEU A 12 -8.05 5.31 5.40
CA LEU A 12 -7.50 5.60 4.08
C LEU A 12 -6.92 7.04 4.00
N ALA A 13 -6.56 7.65 5.13
CA ALA A 13 -6.16 9.06 5.17
C ALA A 13 -4.77 9.32 4.55
N GLY A 14 -3.92 8.29 4.44
CA GLY A 14 -2.63 8.38 3.74
C GLY A 14 -1.61 9.35 4.35
N ALA A 15 -1.76 9.70 5.64
CA ALA A 15 -0.96 10.74 6.31
C ALA A 15 0.56 10.46 6.33
N GLY A 16 0.98 9.20 6.15
CA GLY A 16 2.40 8.84 6.03
C GLY A 16 3.10 9.54 4.86
N GLY A 17 2.42 9.70 3.73
CA GLY A 17 2.97 10.37 2.54
C GLY A 17 3.23 11.86 2.72
N LEU A 18 2.68 12.48 3.77
CA LEU A 18 3.02 13.86 4.13
C LEU A 18 4.44 13.97 4.69
N ARG A 19 5.00 12.88 5.23
CA ARG A 19 6.30 12.86 5.93
C ARG A 19 7.37 12.09 5.20
N ALA A 20 7.01 11.00 4.52
CA ALA A 20 7.94 10.12 3.82
C ALA A 20 7.53 9.97 2.35
N GLY A 21 8.53 9.79 1.48
CA GLY A 21 8.30 9.48 0.07
C GLY A 21 8.19 7.97 -0.13
N GLY A 22 7.83 7.58 -1.35
CA GLY A 22 7.80 6.20 -1.80
C GLY A 22 8.07 6.14 -3.30
N ARG A 23 8.05 4.94 -3.88
CA ARG A 23 8.35 4.74 -5.31
C ARG A 23 7.56 5.69 -6.23
N TRP A 24 6.29 5.94 -5.92
CA TRP A 24 5.37 6.70 -6.78
C TRP A 24 5.04 8.12 -6.28
N HIS A 25 5.68 8.59 -5.21
CA HIS A 25 5.42 9.95 -4.71
C HIS A 25 6.58 10.55 -3.91
N SER A 26 6.74 11.87 -3.99
CA SER A 26 7.56 12.65 -3.07
C SER A 26 6.79 12.99 -1.78
N PRO A 27 7.49 13.23 -0.65
CA PRO A 27 6.85 13.69 0.58
C PRO A 27 5.99 14.95 0.38
N GLY A 28 4.93 15.08 1.17
CA GLY A 28 4.05 16.26 1.20
C GLY A 28 2.66 16.02 0.60
N ARG A 29 2.35 14.80 0.17
CA ARG A 29 1.03 14.42 -0.36
C ARG A 29 0.49 13.20 0.39
N ALA A 30 -0.76 13.28 0.84
CA ALA A 30 -1.44 12.12 1.40
C ALA A 30 -1.66 11.07 0.31
N ILE A 31 -1.22 9.83 0.56
CA ILE A 31 -1.35 8.72 -0.37
C ILE A 31 -1.36 7.39 0.39
N ILE A 32 -2.03 6.39 -0.16
CA ILE A 32 -1.99 4.99 0.30
C ILE A 32 -1.48 4.10 -0.82
N TYR A 33 -0.74 3.06 -0.45
CA TYR A 33 -0.30 2.00 -1.38
C TYR A 33 -1.18 0.78 -1.16
N CYS A 34 -1.71 0.24 -2.25
CA CYS A 34 -2.58 -0.93 -2.27
C CYS A 34 -2.13 -1.87 -3.39
N ALA A 35 -2.56 -3.13 -3.32
CA ALA A 35 -2.34 -4.13 -4.35
C ALA A 35 -3.65 -4.81 -4.76
N GLU A 36 -3.68 -5.43 -5.93
CA GLU A 36 -4.86 -6.13 -6.45
C GLU A 36 -5.16 -7.45 -5.70
N HIS A 37 -4.18 -7.98 -4.98
CA HIS A 37 -4.32 -9.23 -4.22
C HIS A 37 -3.70 -9.11 -2.80
N PRO A 38 -4.26 -9.80 -1.79
CA PRO A 38 -3.69 -9.82 -0.44
C PRO A 38 -2.25 -10.34 -0.42
N ALA A 39 -1.95 -11.35 -1.24
CA ALA A 39 -0.62 -11.95 -1.34
C ALA A 39 0.41 -10.93 -1.86
N SER A 40 0.05 -10.12 -2.85
CA SER A 40 0.93 -9.07 -3.38
C SER A 40 1.13 -7.94 -2.37
N ALA A 41 0.09 -7.56 -1.62
CA ALA A 41 0.22 -6.58 -0.53
C ALA A 41 1.21 -7.08 0.55
N LEU A 42 1.17 -8.38 0.90
CA LEU A 42 2.14 -8.97 1.82
C LEU A 42 3.55 -9.01 1.23
N LEU A 43 3.69 -9.37 -0.05
CA LEU A 43 4.99 -9.40 -0.72
C LEU A 43 5.70 -8.04 -0.66
N GLU A 44 4.98 -6.94 -0.89
CA GLU A 44 5.52 -5.59 -0.79
C GLU A 44 6.07 -5.28 0.61
N ILE A 45 5.36 -5.70 1.66
CA ILE A 45 5.82 -5.54 3.04
C ILE A 45 7.10 -6.35 3.30
N LEU A 46 7.13 -7.60 2.86
CA LEU A 46 8.29 -8.48 3.06
C LEU A 46 9.52 -7.99 2.28
N ALA A 47 9.32 -7.44 1.08
CA ALA A 47 10.39 -6.91 0.26
C ALA A 47 10.97 -5.59 0.80
N HIS A 48 10.16 -4.77 1.49
CA HIS A 48 10.57 -3.43 1.93
C HIS A 48 10.99 -3.34 3.40
N LEU A 49 10.47 -4.17 4.29
CA LEU A 49 10.77 -4.05 5.73
C LEU A 49 12.07 -4.76 6.15
N ASP A 50 12.76 -5.43 5.22
CA ASP A 50 13.97 -6.22 5.50
C ASP A 50 13.81 -7.09 6.76
N VAL A 51 12.66 -7.77 6.85
CA VAL A 51 12.28 -8.56 8.02
C VAL A 51 12.91 -9.95 7.96
N ALA A 52 13.60 -10.33 9.04
CA ALA A 52 14.27 -11.63 9.14
C ALA A 52 13.31 -12.82 9.05
N ASN A 53 12.04 -12.65 9.46
CA ASN A 53 10.97 -13.65 9.33
C ASN A 53 9.60 -12.99 9.59
N LEU A 54 8.52 -13.75 9.37
CA LEU A 54 7.13 -13.28 9.57
C LEU A 54 6.81 -12.85 11.01
N ALA A 55 7.46 -13.43 12.01
CA ALA A 55 7.26 -13.04 13.41
C ALA A 55 7.93 -11.69 13.76
N ALA A 56 8.75 -11.13 12.87
CA ALA A 56 9.31 -9.79 13.02
C ALA A 56 8.40 -8.70 12.44
N LEU A 57 7.27 -9.06 11.82
CA LEU A 57 6.29 -8.07 11.37
C LEU A 57 5.66 -7.37 12.59
N PRO A 58 5.39 -6.05 12.52
CA PRO A 58 4.75 -5.36 13.63
C PRO A 58 3.35 -5.92 13.90
N ASP A 59 3.04 -6.22 15.17
CA ASP A 59 1.77 -6.83 15.60
C ASP A 59 0.51 -6.04 15.21
N GLY A 60 0.64 -4.73 15.02
CA GLY A 60 -0.46 -3.86 14.61
C GLY A 60 -0.83 -3.96 13.13
N TYR A 61 -0.08 -4.73 12.34
CA TYR A 61 -0.34 -4.88 10.90
C TYR A 61 -1.67 -5.59 10.71
N GLN A 62 -2.52 -4.99 9.89
CA GLN A 62 -3.81 -5.57 9.53
C GLN A 62 -4.00 -5.51 8.02
N LEU A 63 -4.79 -6.46 7.50
CA LEU A 63 -5.22 -6.48 6.12
C LEU A 63 -6.54 -5.72 6.00
N LEU A 64 -6.54 -4.69 5.15
CA LEU A 64 -7.73 -3.96 4.74
C LEU A 64 -8.13 -4.42 3.34
N GLU A 65 -9.39 -4.83 3.21
CA GLU A 65 -10.09 -4.93 1.94
C GLU A 65 -10.77 -3.59 1.64
N ILE A 66 -10.55 -3.05 0.45
CA ILE A 66 -11.06 -1.76 0.04
C ILE A 66 -11.85 -1.96 -1.25
N ASP A 67 -13.16 -1.72 -1.18
CA ASP A 67 -14.01 -1.69 -2.36
C ASP A 67 -13.84 -0.34 -3.10
N VAL A 68 -13.48 -0.44 -4.37
CA VAL A 68 -13.27 0.70 -5.27
C VAL A 68 -14.46 0.80 -6.21
N PRO A 69 -15.23 1.91 -6.15
CA PRO A 69 -16.33 2.13 -7.07
C PRO A 69 -15.86 2.17 -8.53
N ASP A 70 -16.67 1.64 -9.45
CA ASP A 70 -16.33 1.60 -10.88
C ASP A 70 -16.20 3.00 -11.52
N ALA A 71 -16.73 4.03 -10.85
CA ALA A 71 -16.64 5.43 -11.30
C ALA A 71 -15.32 6.12 -10.94
N VAL A 72 -14.42 5.47 -10.20
CA VAL A 72 -13.11 6.04 -9.86
C VAL A 72 -12.26 6.15 -11.12
N GLU A 73 -11.65 7.32 -11.33
CA GLU A 73 -10.70 7.53 -12.42
C GLU A 73 -9.40 6.75 -12.15
N ILE A 74 -8.95 5.99 -13.16
CA ILE A 74 -7.74 5.17 -13.08
C ILE A 74 -6.77 5.64 -14.17
N GLU A 75 -5.58 6.05 -13.73
CA GLU A 75 -4.45 6.31 -14.63
C GLU A 75 -3.55 5.07 -14.68
N SER A 76 -3.48 4.44 -15.85
CA SER A 76 -2.60 3.29 -16.07
C SER A 76 -1.22 3.74 -16.51
N LEU A 77 -0.19 3.35 -15.75
CA LEU A 77 1.20 3.58 -16.13
C LEU A 77 1.67 2.48 -17.09
N PRO A 78 2.45 2.82 -18.12
CA PRO A 78 2.96 1.81 -19.05
C PRO A 78 4.02 0.93 -18.37
N THR A 79 4.07 -0.35 -18.74
CA THR A 79 4.92 -1.38 -18.09
C THR A 79 6.43 -1.10 -18.18
N HIS A 80 6.86 -0.25 -19.12
CA HIS A 80 8.26 0.17 -19.27
C HIS A 80 8.64 1.37 -18.39
N ALA A 81 7.69 1.94 -17.65
CA ALA A 81 7.90 3.03 -16.70
C ALA A 81 7.98 2.54 -15.24
N LEU A 82 8.04 1.22 -15.02
CA LEU A 82 8.11 0.52 -13.73
C LEU A 82 9.56 0.24 -13.28
#